data_AF-A0A6I1G3A1-F1
#
_entry.id   AF-A0A6I1G3A1-F1
#
_cell.length_a   1.000
_cell.length_b   1.000
_cell.length_c   1.000
_cell.angle_alpha   90.00
_cell.angle_beta   90.00
_cell.angle_gamma   90.00
#
_symmetry.space_group_name_H-M   'P 1'
#
loop_
_entity.id
_entity.type
_entity.pdbx_description
1 polymer ?
#
loop_
_entity_poly.entity_id
_entity_poly.type
_entity_poly.pdbx_seq_one_letter_code
_entity_poly.pdbx_strand_id
1 'polypeptide(L)'
;MDDFKGVAISSALVDLENRFSVFTGQMLTQTGAAKVESIENPRVALQFDLEKSPPDVPTVQLDVCVDVSKINMVNEAGESQIPATRAPRQLWLIGVSNYEYPSPDDWRVSFTDTQGGKTC
;
A
#
# COMPACT_ATOMS: atom_id res chain seq x y z
N MET A 1 7.61 12.06 6.54
CA MET A 1 7.63 11.93 5.07
C MET A 1 8.82 11.13 4.59
N ASP A 2 10.05 11.39 5.07
CA ASP A 2 11.23 10.57 4.70
C ASP A 2 11.10 9.08 5.03
N ASP A 3 10.30 8.72 6.03
CA ASP A 3 10.01 7.31 6.38
C ASP A 3 9.29 6.53 5.26
N PHE A 4 8.45 7.19 4.46
CA PHE A 4 7.69 6.53 3.39
C PHE A 4 8.56 6.04 2.24
N LYS A 5 9.67 6.74 1.95
CA LYS A 5 10.64 6.34 0.93
C LYS A 5 11.38 5.05 1.31
N GLY A 6 11.42 4.72 2.61
CA GLY A 6 11.97 3.46 3.11
C GLY A 6 11.09 2.24 2.81
N VAL A 7 9.83 2.44 2.40
CA VAL A 7 8.87 1.35 2.17
C VAL A 7 8.21 1.38 0.80
N ALA A 8 8.03 2.56 0.21
CA ALA A 8 7.30 2.76 -1.04
C ALA A 8 8.11 3.60 -2.05
N ILE A 9 7.85 3.33 -3.33
CA ILE A 9 8.40 4.02 -4.49
C ILE A 9 7.28 4.26 -5.52
N SER A 10 7.59 4.97 -6.60
CA SER A 10 6.69 5.15 -7.74
C SER A 10 5.30 5.64 -7.33
N SER A 11 4.22 5.08 -7.87
CA SER A 11 2.86 5.55 -7.57
C SER A 11 2.45 5.27 -6.12
N ALA A 12 2.89 4.17 -5.52
CA ALA A 12 2.58 3.88 -4.11
C ALA A 12 3.12 4.95 -3.15
N LEU A 13 4.32 5.47 -3.40
CA LEU A 13 4.87 6.56 -2.58
C LEU A 13 4.02 7.82 -2.70
N VAL A 14 3.67 8.21 -3.93
CA VAL A 14 2.84 9.39 -4.21
C VAL A 14 1.46 9.23 -3.56
N ASP A 15 0.84 8.07 -3.67
CA ASP A 15 -0.47 7.77 -3.07
C ASP A 15 -0.42 7.85 -1.55
N LEU A 16 0.64 7.33 -0.93
CA LEU A 16 0.83 7.36 0.52
C LEU A 16 1.05 8.79 1.03
N GLU A 17 1.89 9.57 0.36
CA GLU A 17 2.14 10.98 0.67
C GLU A 17 0.87 11.82 0.52
N ASN A 18 0.13 11.66 -0.58
CA ASN A 18 -1.12 12.35 -0.83
C ASN A 18 -2.18 12.02 0.23
N ARG A 19 -2.35 10.73 0.54
CA ARG A 19 -3.32 10.28 1.54
C ARG A 19 -2.99 10.83 2.93
N PHE A 20 -1.72 10.80 3.32
CA PHE A 20 -1.26 11.38 4.59
C PHE A 20 -1.48 12.90 4.64
N SER A 21 -1.20 13.60 3.54
CA SER A 21 -1.43 15.04 3.41
C SER A 21 -2.92 15.39 3.59
N VAL A 22 -3.82 14.65 2.93
CA VAL A 22 -5.28 14.85 3.07
C VAL A 22 -5.73 14.65 4.51
N PHE A 23 -5.30 13.56 5.17
CA PHE A 23 -5.70 13.30 6.56
C PHE A 23 -5.19 14.37 7.52
N THR A 24 -3.94 14.79 7.34
CA THR A 24 -3.34 15.87 8.15
C THR A 24 -4.06 17.20 7.92
N GLY A 25 -4.35 17.55 6.66
CA GLY A 25 -5.05 18.78 6.30
C GLY A 25 -6.50 18.85 6.81
N GLN A 26 -7.14 17.69 7.00
CA GLN A 26 -8.47 17.56 7.59
C GLN A 26 -8.45 17.35 9.11
N MET A 27 -7.27 17.42 9.74
CA MET A 27 -7.09 17.18 11.18
C MET A 27 -7.65 15.82 11.64
N LEU A 28 -7.58 14.82 10.75
CA LEU A 28 -8.02 13.47 11.06
C LEU A 28 -6.88 12.68 11.70
N THR A 29 -7.20 11.99 12.79
CA THR A 29 -6.27 11.10 13.48
C THR A 29 -6.66 9.65 13.24
N GLN A 30 -5.71 8.83 12.79
CA GLN A 30 -5.91 7.39 12.75
C GLN A 30 -5.84 6.81 14.16
N THR A 31 -6.77 5.93 14.51
CA THR A 31 -6.67 5.07 15.70
C THR A 31 -6.70 3.60 15.30
N GLY A 32 -6.06 2.76 16.11
CA GLY A 32 -5.83 1.35 15.77
C GLY A 32 -4.90 1.16 14.56
N ALA A 33 -4.82 -0.07 14.07
CA ALA A 33 -3.89 -0.45 13.01
C ALA A 33 -4.50 -1.50 12.08
N ALA A 34 -4.06 -1.49 10.82
CA ALA A 34 -4.28 -2.60 9.89
C ALA A 34 -3.42 -3.80 10.30
N LYS A 35 -3.86 -4.98 9.91
CA LYS A 35 -3.08 -6.20 10.01
C LYS A 35 -3.10 -6.94 8.68
N VAL A 36 -1.93 -7.39 8.23
CA VAL A 36 -1.84 -8.35 7.12
C VAL A 36 -2.28 -9.71 7.64
N GLU A 37 -3.32 -10.28 7.02
CA GLU A 37 -3.90 -11.56 7.41
C GLU A 37 -3.37 -12.71 6.55
N SER A 38 -3.25 -12.50 5.23
CA SER A 38 -2.61 -13.44 4.31
C SER A 38 -1.94 -12.72 3.13
N ILE A 39 -0.99 -13.41 2.50
CA ILE A 39 -0.33 -13.03 1.26
C ILE A 39 -0.36 -14.25 0.34
N GLU A 40 -0.92 -14.10 -0.84
CA GLU A 40 -1.23 -15.20 -1.75
C GLU A 40 -0.85 -14.87 -3.20
N ASN A 41 -0.82 -15.90 -4.04
CA ASN A 41 -0.66 -15.83 -5.50
C ASN A 41 0.51 -14.95 -5.98
N PRO A 42 1.76 -15.21 -5.54
CA PRO A 42 2.90 -14.44 -6.02
C PRO A 42 3.05 -14.61 -7.53
N ARG A 43 2.94 -13.50 -8.27
CA ARG A 43 3.20 -13.44 -9.71
C ARG A 43 4.50 -12.69 -9.92
N VAL A 44 5.50 -13.38 -10.45
CA VAL A 44 6.86 -12.82 -10.58
C VAL A 44 7.18 -12.58 -12.05
N ALA A 45 7.54 -11.34 -12.37
CA ALA A 45 8.14 -10.99 -13.65
C ALA A 45 9.65 -10.80 -13.46
N LEU A 46 10.45 -11.81 -13.87
CA LEU A 46 11.92 -11.79 -13.80
C LEU A 46 12.59 -11.51 -15.15
N GLN A 47 11.84 -11.17 -16.20
CA GLN A 47 12.42 -10.56 -17.40
C GLN A 47 12.52 -9.06 -17.14
N PHE A 48 13.75 -8.57 -17.04
CA PHE A 48 14.07 -7.18 -16.73
C PHE A 48 15.22 -6.69 -17.60
N ASP A 49 15.19 -5.39 -17.89
CA ASP A 49 16.22 -4.62 -18.57
C ASP A 49 16.19 -3.23 -17.93
N LEU A 50 17.06 -3.04 -16.96
CA LEU A 50 17.14 -1.79 -16.19
C LEU A 50 17.78 -0.64 -16.99
N GLU A 51 18.48 -0.94 -18.09
CA GLU A 51 19.13 0.05 -18.95
C GLU A 51 18.18 0.60 -20.04
N LYS A 52 17.06 -0.09 -20.28
CA LYS A 52 16.00 0.36 -21.20
C LYS A 52 15.26 1.60 -20.67
N SER A 53 14.64 2.37 -21.57
CA SER A 53 13.79 3.52 -21.22
C SER A 53 12.35 3.38 -21.77
N PRO A 54 11.31 3.27 -20.92
CA PRO A 54 11.41 3.09 -19.46
C PRO A 54 12.00 1.70 -19.10
N PRO A 55 12.62 1.56 -17.92
CA PRO A 55 13.24 0.30 -17.51
C PRO A 55 12.17 -0.78 -17.32
N ASP A 56 12.51 -2.01 -17.71
CA ASP A 56 11.73 -3.19 -17.36
C ASP A 56 12.20 -3.64 -15.97
N VAL A 57 11.41 -3.37 -14.92
CA VAL A 57 11.82 -3.54 -13.52
C VAL A 57 11.32 -4.86 -12.95
N PRO A 58 12.18 -5.66 -12.28
CA PRO A 58 11.75 -6.84 -11.54
C PRO A 58 10.60 -6.49 -10.59
N THR A 59 9.49 -7.20 -10.73
CA THR A 59 8.28 -6.92 -9.96
C THR A 59 7.62 -8.22 -9.51
N VAL A 60 7.29 -8.26 -8.23
CA VAL A 60 6.44 -9.28 -7.60
C VAL A 60 5.08 -8.67 -7.35
N GLN A 61 4.02 -9.29 -7.86
CA GLN A 61 2.66 -8.93 -7.52
C GLN A 61 2.09 -9.94 -6.54
N LEU A 62 1.40 -9.42 -5.52
CA LEU A 62 0.87 -10.19 -4.39
C LEU A 62 -0.61 -9.86 -4.21
N ASP A 63 -1.43 -10.88 -3.97
CA ASP A 63 -2.76 -10.68 -3.42
C ASP A 63 -2.64 -10.67 -1.89
N VAL A 64 -3.00 -9.55 -1.26
CA VAL A 64 -2.83 -9.33 0.17
C VAL A 64 -4.19 -9.12 0.83
N CYS A 65 -4.50 -9.97 1.79
CA CYS A 65 -5.66 -9.80 2.64
C CYS A 65 -5.31 -8.91 3.84
N VAL A 66 -6.02 -7.80 3.98
CA VAL A 66 -5.80 -6.83 5.06
C VAL A 66 -7.02 -6.75 5.95
N ASP A 67 -6.86 -7.07 7.23
CA ASP A 67 -7.84 -6.77 8.28
C ASP A 67 -7.71 -5.30 8.66
N VAL A 68 -8.79 -4.57 8.41
CA VAL A 68 -8.94 -3.15 8.71
C VAL A 68 -9.98 -2.89 9.80
N SER A 69 -10.52 -3.94 10.42
CA SER A 69 -11.61 -3.87 11.42
C SER A 69 -11.25 -3.04 12.65
N LYS A 70 -9.96 -2.90 12.95
CA LYS A 70 -9.44 -2.10 14.08
C LYS A 70 -9.04 -0.69 13.70
N ILE A 71 -8.96 -0.36 12.40
CA ILE A 71 -8.67 1.01 11.96
C ILE A 71 -9.90 1.89 12.15
N ASN A 72 -9.68 3.06 12.72
CA ASN A 72 -10.61 4.18 12.62
C ASN A 72 -9.88 5.47 12.19
N MET A 73 -10.64 6.43 11.66
CA MET A 73 -10.20 7.81 11.44
C MET A 73 -11.17 8.71 12.19
N VAL A 74 -10.68 9.51 13.13
CA VAL A 74 -11.50 10.41 13.96
C VAL A 74 -11.16 11.87 13.69
N ASN A 75 -12.17 12.74 13.73
CA ASN A 75 -11.98 14.19 13.72
C ASN A 75 -11.58 14.72 15.12
N GLU A 76 -11.39 16.04 15.26
CA GLU A 76 -11.05 16.67 16.54
C GLU A 76 -12.09 16.44 17.65
N ALA A 77 -13.36 16.24 17.30
CA ALA A 77 -14.44 15.90 18.23
C ALA A 77 -14.43 14.41 18.65
N GLY A 78 -13.55 13.60 18.09
CA GLY A 78 -13.48 12.15 18.33
C GLY A 78 -14.50 11.33 17.54
N GLU A 79 -15.19 11.94 16.58
CA GLU A 79 -16.22 11.28 15.78
C GLU A 79 -15.59 10.49 14.62
N SER A 80 -16.02 9.23 14.48
CA SER A 80 -15.61 8.35 13.38
C SER A 80 -16.02 8.90 12.03
N GLN A 81 -15.06 9.01 11.13
CA GLN A 81 -15.27 9.34 9.71
C GLN A 81 -15.36 8.09 8.83
N ILE A 82 -15.13 6.90 9.41
CA ILE A 82 -15.29 5.63 8.71
C ILE A 82 -16.75 5.17 8.80
N PRO A 83 -17.38 4.79 7.66
CA PRO A 83 -18.72 4.21 7.68
C PRO A 83 -18.78 2.92 8.49
N ALA A 84 -19.81 2.76 9.33
CA ALA A 84 -20.03 1.54 10.11
C ALA A 84 -20.28 0.30 9.23
N THR A 85 -20.67 0.50 7.97
CA THR A 85 -20.89 -0.55 6.97
C THR A 85 -19.63 -0.99 6.24
N ARG A 86 -18.46 -0.38 6.53
CA ARG A 86 -17.20 -0.76 5.89
C ARG A 86 -16.87 -2.21 6.23
N ALA A 87 -16.60 -3.03 5.20
CA ALA A 87 -16.17 -4.41 5.38
C ALA A 87 -14.91 -4.47 6.27
N PRO A 88 -14.80 -5.45 7.19
CA PRO A 88 -13.66 -5.56 8.11
C PRO A 88 -12.37 -5.97 7.40
N ARG A 89 -12.47 -6.55 6.20
CA ARG A 89 -11.36 -7.05 5.41
C ARG A 89 -11.40 -6.48 4.00
N GLN A 90 -10.22 -6.37 3.40
CA GLN A 90 -10.05 -5.88 2.05
C GLN A 90 -9.01 -6.71 1.32
N LEU A 91 -9.29 -7.03 0.06
CA LEU A 91 -8.31 -7.62 -0.84
C LEU A 91 -7.54 -6.52 -1.57
N TRP A 92 -6.22 -6.54 -1.45
CA TRP A 92 -5.31 -5.59 -2.07
C TRP A 92 -4.41 -6.33 -3.06
N LEU A 93 -4.26 -5.77 -4.26
CA LEU A 93 -3.18 -6.15 -5.16
C LEU A 93 -1.98 -5.23 -4.85
N ILE A 94 -0.86 -5.81 -4.45
CA ILE A 94 0.36 -5.07 -4.11
C ILE A 94 1.47 -5.45 -5.08
N GLY A 95 2.06 -4.44 -5.73
CA GLY A 95 3.29 -4.59 -6.49
C GLY A 95 4.50 -4.20 -5.65
N VAL A 96 5.51 -5.06 -5.62
CA VAL A 96 6.82 -4.78 -5.02
C VAL A 96 7.86 -4.84 -6.13
N SER A 97 8.63 -3.77 -6.31
CA SER A 97 9.62 -3.66 -7.39
C SER A 97 11.00 -3.35 -6.83
N ASN A 98 12.03 -3.66 -7.62
CA ASN A 98 13.43 -3.42 -7.26
C ASN A 98 14.21 -2.81 -8.42
N TYR A 99 14.50 -1.51 -8.34
CA TYR A 99 15.23 -0.77 -9.35
C TYR A 99 16.75 -0.96 -9.27
N GLU A 100 17.26 -1.52 -8.16
CA GLU A 100 18.68 -1.76 -7.88
C GLU A 100 19.03 -3.27 -7.92
N TYR A 101 18.19 -4.07 -8.59
CA TYR A 101 18.34 -5.52 -8.64
C TYR A 101 19.73 -5.91 -9.20
N PRO A 102 20.46 -6.88 -8.60
CA PRO A 102 19.99 -7.88 -7.63
C PRO A 102 20.16 -7.52 -6.15
N SER A 103 20.37 -6.25 -5.79
CA SER A 103 20.45 -5.83 -4.37
C SER A 103 19.19 -6.29 -3.61
N PRO A 104 19.30 -7.14 -2.57
CA PRO A 104 18.13 -7.67 -1.87
C PRO A 104 17.42 -6.63 -0.98
N ASP A 105 18.06 -5.50 -0.69
CA ASP A 105 17.57 -4.52 0.30
C ASP A 105 16.67 -3.43 -0.30
N ASP A 106 16.53 -3.39 -1.63
CA ASP A 106 15.89 -2.30 -2.37
C ASP A 106 14.47 -2.64 -2.87
N TRP A 107 13.90 -3.74 -2.42
CA TRP A 107 12.49 -4.04 -2.69
C TRP A 107 11.58 -3.05 -1.95
N ARG A 108 10.75 -2.34 -2.72
CA ARG A 108 9.79 -1.36 -2.20
C ARG A 108 8.43 -1.53 -2.87
N VAL A 109 7.36 -1.15 -2.18
CA VAL A 109 6.02 -1.17 -2.75
C VAL A 109 5.96 -0.13 -3.86
N SER A 110 5.69 -0.57 -5.10
CA SER A 110 5.64 0.29 -6.28
C SER A 110 4.22 0.72 -6.63
N PHE A 111 3.22 -0.11 -6.32
CA PHE A 111 1.81 0.24 -6.42
C PHE A 111 0.97 -0.55 -5.42
N THR A 112 -0.18 0.02 -5.06
CA THR A 112 -1.24 -0.66 -4.31
C THR A 112 -2.58 -0.43 -5.01
N ASP A 113 -3.35 -1.48 -5.22
CA ASP A 113 -4.68 -1.40 -5.82
C ASP A 113 -5.70 -2.13 -4.95
N THR A 114 -6.55 -1.35 -4.29
CA THR A 114 -7.69 -1.89 -3.55
C THR A 114 -8.67 -2.47 -4.56
N GLN A 115 -8.92 -3.78 -4.51
CA GLN A 115 -9.68 -4.50 -5.53
C GLN A 115 -11.21 -4.22 -5.49
N GLY A 116 -11.61 -2.94 -5.46
CA GLY A 116 -12.99 -2.48 -5.69
C GLY A 116 -14.03 -3.05 -4.74
N GLY A 117 -13.73 -3.15 -3.44
CA GLY A 117 -14.68 -3.68 -2.44
C GLY A 117 -14.73 -5.21 -2.35
N LYS A 118 -13.87 -5.93 -3.09
CA LYS A 118 -13.64 -7.36 -2.83
C LYS A 118 -13.11 -7.55 -1.42
N THR A 119 -13.67 -8.55 -0.75
CA THR A 119 -13.23 -9.01 0.56
C THR A 119 -12.55 -10.36 0.41
N CYS A 120 -11.54 -10.55 1.24
CA CYS A 120 -11.14 -11.82 1.81
C CYS A 120 -11.78 -11.90 3.23
#